data_AF-A0A0D6AP66-F1
#
_entry.id   AF-A0A0D6AP66-F1
#
_cell.length_a   1.000
_cell.length_b   1.000
_cell.length_c   1.000
_cell.angle_alpha   90.00
_cell.angle_beta   90.00
_cell.angle_gamma   90.00
#
_symmetry.space_group_name_H-M   'P 1'
#
loop_
_entity.id
_entity.type
_entity.pdbx_description
1 polymer ?
#
loop_
_entity_poly.entity_id
_entity_poly.type
_entity_poly.pdbx_seq_one_letter_code
_entity_poly.pdbx_strand_id
1 'polypeptide(L)'
;MEGVLYRYKAGIPWRDLPDQFGDFRVVHTRFSRWNKKGVWERVFRVLAGDADNEYAMIDSTIVRAHHHSSGAKGGIKMKKPLVAVKVV
;
A
#
# COMPACT_ATOMS: atom_id res chain seq x y z
N MET A 1 5.52 -9.03 -18.89
CA MET A 1 4.62 -8.21 -18.05
C MET A 1 3.54 -9.07 -17.43
N GLU A 2 3.02 -10.03 -18.18
CA GLU A 2 2.04 -11.01 -17.71
C GLU A 2 2.40 -11.68 -16.38
N GLY A 3 3.65 -12.12 -16.17
CA GLY A 3 4.06 -12.70 -14.88
C GLY A 3 3.91 -11.77 -13.67
N VAL A 4 4.10 -10.45 -13.83
CA VAL A 4 3.87 -9.49 -12.74
C VAL A 4 2.38 -9.38 -12.44
N LEU A 5 1.55 -9.27 -13.48
CA LEU A 5 0.09 -9.17 -13.34
C LEU A 5 -0.49 -10.45 -12.75
N TYR A 6 -0.03 -11.62 -13.20
CA TYR A 6 -0.40 -12.92 -12.66
C TYR A 6 -0.07 -13.00 -11.17
N ARG A 7 1.15 -12.62 -10.76
CA ARG A 7 1.54 -12.59 -9.34
C ARG A 7 0.62 -11.71 -8.49
N TYR A 8 0.23 -10.54 -9.00
CA TYR A 8 -0.70 -9.66 -8.29
C TYR A 8 -2.11 -10.24 -8.20
N LYS A 9 -2.62 -10.81 -9.31
CA LYS A 9 -3.94 -11.44 -9.35
C LYS A 9 -4.03 -12.67 -8.44
N ALA A 10 -2.99 -13.51 -8.44
CA ALA A 10 -2.95 -14.76 -7.69
C ALA A 10 -2.48 -14.59 -6.24
N GLY A 11 -1.86 -13.45 -5.88
CA GLY A 11 -1.37 -13.18 -4.53
C GLY A 11 -0.18 -14.04 -4.10
N ILE A 12 0.51 -14.69 -5.04
CA ILE A 12 1.56 -15.67 -4.74
C ILE A 12 2.91 -15.02 -4.39
N PRO A 13 3.79 -15.73 -3.64
CA PRO A 13 5.20 -15.38 -3.52
C PRO A 13 5.88 -15.36 -4.90
N TRP A 14 6.89 -14.51 -5.08
CA TRP A 14 7.64 -14.44 -6.34
C TRP A 14 8.29 -15.78 -6.72
N ARG A 15 8.76 -16.55 -5.74
CA ARG A 15 9.40 -17.85 -5.98
C ARG A 15 8.47 -18.91 -6.56
N ASP A 16 7.17 -18.71 -6.40
CA ASP A 16 6.15 -19.66 -6.83
C ASP A 16 5.54 -19.24 -8.18
N LEU A 17 6.13 -18.25 -8.84
CA LEU A 17 5.70 -17.81 -10.17
C LEU A 17 5.83 -18.97 -11.17
N PRO A 18 4.76 -19.34 -11.90
CA PRO A 18 4.82 -20.41 -12.89
C PRO A 18 5.89 -20.17 -13.95
N ASP A 19 6.64 -21.21 -14.30
CA ASP A 19 7.78 -21.16 -15.23
C ASP A 19 7.40 -20.66 -16.63
N GLN A 20 6.12 -20.79 -17.03
CA GLN A 20 5.60 -20.22 -18.27
C GLN A 20 5.78 -18.69 -18.37
N PHE A 21 5.95 -18.00 -17.23
CA PHE A 21 6.23 -16.56 -17.18
C PHE A 21 7.73 -16.21 -17.15
N GLY A 22 8.60 -17.23 -17.16
CA GLY A 22 10.06 -17.12 -17.08
C GLY A 22 10.61 -17.05 -15.65
N ASP A 23 11.94 -16.97 -15.52
CA ASP A 23 12.61 -16.92 -14.20
C ASP A 23 12.10 -15.75 -13.36
N PHE A 24 11.54 -16.08 -12.20
CA PHE A 24 10.98 -15.12 -11.26
C PHE A 24 11.96 -13.99 -10.90
N ARG A 25 13.28 -14.25 -10.89
CA ARG A 25 14.29 -13.22 -10.59
C ARG A 25 14.31 -12.14 -11.64
N VAL A 26 14.16 -12.51 -12.91
CA VAL A 26 14.13 -11.58 -14.04
C VAL A 26 12.86 -10.75 -14.00
N VAL A 27 11.72 -11.41 -13.78
CA VAL A 27 10.41 -10.76 -13.65
C VAL A 27 10.40 -9.78 -12.47
N HIS A 28 10.87 -10.22 -11.30
CA HIS A 28 11.00 -9.39 -10.11
C HIS A 28 11.96 -8.21 -10.34
N THR A 29 13.12 -8.44 -10.95
CA THR A 29 14.09 -7.36 -11.25
C THR A 29 13.47 -6.30 -12.15
N ARG A 30 12.72 -6.70 -13.18
CA ARG A 30 12.00 -5.77 -14.05
C ARG A 30 10.94 -5.00 -13.25
N PHE A 31 10.15 -5.70 -12.44
CA PHE A 31 9.18 -5.09 -11.53
C PHE A 31 9.84 -4.02 -10.64
N SER A 32 10.94 -4.34 -9.97
CA SER A 32 11.66 -3.41 -9.08
C SER A 32 12.21 -2.21 -9.84
N ARG A 33 12.76 -2.40 -11.06
CA ARG A 33 13.23 -1.29 -11.90
C ARG A 33 12.10 -0.35 -12.29
N TRP A 34 10.94 -0.90 -12.60
CA TRP A 34 9.75 -0.12 -12.97
C TRP A 34 9.17 0.62 -11.77
N ASN A 35 9.18 -0.01 -10.60
CA ASN A 35 8.82 0.65 -9.34
C ASN A 35 9.72 1.86 -9.07
N LYS A 36 11.04 1.68 -9.15
CA LYS A 36 12.01 2.79 -8.99
C LYS A 36 11.86 3.90 -10.03
N LYS A 37 11.39 3.58 -11.23
CA LYS A 37 11.14 4.55 -12.32
C LYS A 37 9.72 5.18 -12.26
N GLY A 38 8.93 4.88 -11.22
CA GLY A 38 7.57 5.39 -11.06
C GLY A 38 6.59 4.90 -12.14
N VAL A 39 6.90 3.81 -12.84
CA VAL A 39 6.03 3.30 -13.92
C VAL A 39 4.70 2.83 -13.34
N TRP A 40 4.74 2.09 -12.23
CA TRP A 40 3.53 1.60 -11.57
C TRP A 40 2.64 2.73 -11.09
N GLU A 41 3.23 3.77 -10.50
CA GLU A 41 2.49 4.95 -10.07
C GLU A 41 1.75 5.63 -11.23
N ARG A 42 2.40 5.79 -12.39
CA ARG A 42 1.76 6.35 -13.58
C ARG A 42 0.62 5.47 -14.09
N VAL A 43 0.82 4.15 -14.11
CA VAL A 43 -0.22 3.19 -14.51
C VAL A 43 -1.43 3.29 -13.58
N PHE A 44 -1.22 3.25 -12.27
CA PHE A 44 -2.31 3.37 -11.30
C PHE A 44 -3.01 4.71 -11.38
N ARG A 45 -2.28 5.81 -11.61
CA ARG A 45 -2.86 7.14 -11.77
C ARG A 45 -3.82 7.23 -12.95
N VAL A 46 -3.44 6.64 -14.09
CA VAL A 46 -4.30 6.58 -15.28
C VAL A 46 -5.52 5.70 -15.01
N LEU A 47 -5.31 4.49 -14.45
CA LEU A 47 -6.40 3.56 -14.16
C LEU A 47 -7.38 4.09 -13.10
N ALA A 48 -6.89 4.86 -12.13
CA ALA A 48 -7.72 5.48 -11.10
C ALA A 48 -8.58 6.63 -11.64
N GLY A 49 -8.20 7.24 -12.76
CA GLY A 49 -8.99 8.30 -13.42
C GLY A 49 -10.28 7.78 -14.05
N ASP A 50 -10.26 6.53 -14.54
CA ASP A 50 -11.42 5.85 -15.15
C ASP A 50 -12.17 4.96 -14.13
N ALA A 51 -11.60 4.73 -12.95
CA ALA A 51 -12.19 3.86 -11.95
C ALA A 51 -13.35 4.55 -11.23
N ASP A 52 -14.55 4.00 -11.40
CA ASP A 52 -15.70 4.33 -10.56
C ASP A 52 -15.48 3.77 -9.15
N ASN A 53 -14.80 4.57 -8.32
CA ASN A 53 -14.42 4.21 -6.96
C ASN A 53 -15.56 4.41 -5.95
N GLU A 54 -16.80 4.65 -6.40
CA GLU A 54 -17.95 4.89 -5.53
C GLU A 54 -18.19 3.75 -4.52
N TYR A 55 -17.73 2.53 -4.84
CA TYR A 55 -17.81 1.34 -3.97
C TYR A 55 -16.47 0.62 -3.74
N ALA A 56 -15.33 1.31 -3.86
CA ALA A 56 -14.03 0.71 -3.59
C ALA A 56 -13.80 0.52 -2.08
N MET A 57 -14.21 -0.63 -1.55
CA MET A 57 -13.81 -1.06 -0.21
C MET A 57 -12.46 -1.77 -0.27
N ILE A 58 -11.42 -1.11 0.24
CA ILE A 58 -10.15 -1.75 0.55
C ILE A 58 -10.35 -2.46 1.89
N ASP A 59 -10.14 -3.78 1.95
CA ASP A 59 -10.38 -4.65 3.10
C ASP A 59 -10.07 -3.96 4.44
N SER A 60 -11.10 -3.42 5.09
CA SER A 60 -10.98 -2.83 6.42
C SER A 60 -11.29 -3.90 7.46
N THR A 61 -10.30 -4.32 8.25
CA THR A 61 -10.57 -5.15 9.43
C THR A 61 -11.17 -4.28 10.53
N ILE A 62 -12.48 -4.38 10.75
CA ILE A 62 -13.14 -3.75 11.90
C ILE A 62 -12.97 -4.67 13.11
N VAL A 63 -12.11 -4.28 14.05
CA VAL A 63 -12.04 -4.93 15.37
C VAL A 63 -12.98 -4.21 16.32
N ARG A 64 -14.03 -4.89 16.79
CA ARG A 64 -14.89 -4.36 17.85
C ARG A 64 -14.11 -4.32 19.16
N ALA A 65 -13.95 -3.14 19.74
CA ALA A 65 -13.38 -3.00 21.07
C ALA A 65 -14.34 -3.63 22.11
N HIS A 66 -13.77 -4.23 23.16
CA HIS A 66 -14.57 -4.71 24.29
C HIS A 66 -15.23 -3.51 24.98
N HIS A 67 -16.43 -3.67 25.55
CA HIS A 67 -17.15 -2.54 26.15
C HIS A 67 -16.40 -1.88 27.32
N HIS A 68 -15.48 -2.61 27.97
CA HIS A 68 -14.56 -2.07 28.97
C HIS A 68 -13.29 -1.41 28.41
N SER A 69 -13.12 -1.31 27.08
CA SER A 69 -11.98 -0.63 26.44
C SER A 69 -12.10 0.90 26.45
N SER A 70 -13.18 1.46 27.00
CA SER A 70 -13.28 2.89 27.28
C SER A 70 -12.20 3.28 28.29
N GLY A 71 -11.08 3.81 27.81
CA GLY A 71 -10.01 4.31 28.68
C GLY A 71 -10.49 5.39 29.64
N ALA A 72 -9.69 5.67 30.68
CA ALA A 72 -9.97 6.73 31.64
C ALA A 72 -10.02 8.11 30.96
N LYS A 73 -10.89 9.02 31.46
CA LYS A 73 -10.91 10.42 31.01
C LYS A 73 -9.54 11.07 31.26
N GLY A 74 -8.88 11.52 30.18
CA GLY A 74 -7.69 12.38 30.28
C GLY A 74 -6.52 11.95 29.41
N GLY A 75 -6.75 11.63 28.12
CA GLY A 75 -5.71 11.21 27.17
C GLY A 75 -4.41 12.02 27.24
N ILE A 76 -3.32 11.44 26.73
CA ILE A 76 -1.95 11.99 26.84
C ILE A 76 -1.95 13.49 26.54
N LYS A 77 -1.71 14.32 27.56
CA LYS A 77 -1.52 15.76 27.37
C LYS A 77 -0.18 15.95 26.66
N MET A 78 -0.19 16.10 25.34
CA MET A 78 0.97 16.58 24.61
C MET A 78 1.33 17.97 25.18
N LYS A 79 2.45 18.06 25.90
CA LYS A 79 3.04 19.36 26.23
C LYS A 79 3.39 20.03 24.91
N LYS A 80 2.91 21.26 24.68
CA LYS A 80 3.29 22.07 23.52
C LYS A 80 4.83 22.09 23.43
N PRO A 81 5.45 21.79 22.28
CA PRO A 81 6.88 21.99 22.15
C PRO A 81 7.18 23.47 22.40
N LEU A 82 8.10 23.72 23.34
CA LEU A 82 8.67 25.04 23.54
C LEU A 82 9.58 25.35 22.33
N VAL A 83 9.59 26.61 21.94
CA VAL A 83 10.37 27.23 20.85
C VAL A 83 9.57 27.42 19.55
N ALA A 84 8.97 28.61 19.44
CA ALA A 84 8.70 29.25 18.17
C ALA A 84 10.03 29.85 17.65
N VAL A 85 10.58 29.30 16.57
CA VAL A 85 11.64 29.96 15.82
C VAL A 85 10.97 30.96 14.87
N LYS A 86 11.08 32.26 15.16
CA LYS A 86 10.86 33.31 14.16
C LYS A 86 12.07 33.32 13.24
N VAL A 87 11.85 32.99 11.97
CA VAL A 87 12.83 33.23 10.90
C VAL A 87 12.71 34.70 10.51
N VAL A 88 13.86 35.39 10.48
CA VAL A 88 14.04 36.76 9.99
C VAL A 88 13.83 36.82 8.48
#